data_AF-A0A6P0KFI8-F1
#
_entry.id   AF-A0A6P0KFI8-F1
#
_cell.length_a   1.000
_cell.length_b   1.000
_cell.length_c   1.000
_cell.angle_alpha   90.00
_cell.angle_beta   90.00
_cell.angle_gamma   90.00
#
_symmetry.space_group_name_H-M   'P 1'
#
loop_
_entity.id
_entity.type
_entity.pdbx_description
1 polymer ?
#
loop_
_entity_poly.entity_id
_entity_poly.type
_entity_poly.pdbx_seq_one_letter_code
_entity_poly.pdbx_strand_id
1 'polypeptide(L)' 'HERLGLLGLHCPEPELATFYRGLMASEARHYGVYWTLAAQDFDQDTVNQRLDELASVESDILSTLHPEPRIHS' A
#
# COMPACT_ATOMS: atom_id res chain seq x y z
N HIS A 1 2.37 0.81 1.17
CA HIS A 1 3.30 0.76 2.33
C HIS A 1 4.45 -0.24 2.09
N GLU A 2 4.17 -1.45 1.58
CA GLU A 2 5.15 -2.53 1.34
C GLU A 2 6.35 -2.12 0.47
N ARG A 3 6.15 -1.65 -0.78
CA ARG A 3 7.22 -1.17 -1.66
C ARG A 3 8.07 -0.02 -1.09
N LEU A 4 7.46 0.92 -0.37
CA LEU A 4 8.21 2.01 0.30
C LEU A 4 9.10 1.46 1.43
N GLY A 5 8.65 0.41 2.12
CA GLY A 5 9.46 -0.33 3.09
C GLY A 5 10.68 -0.97 2.43
N LEU A 6 10.50 -1.64 1.29
CA LEU A 6 11.60 -2.24 0.51
C LEU A 6 12.59 -1.18 0.02
N LEU A 7 12.11 -0.05 -0.51
CA LEU A 7 12.98 1.06 -0.90
C LEU A 7 13.75 1.60 0.32
N GLY A 8 13.09 1.80 1.45
CA GLY A 8 13.74 2.24 2.69
C GLY A 8 14.76 1.23 3.24
N LEU A 9 14.60 -0.07 2.97
CA LEU A 9 15.51 -1.13 3.41
C LEU A 9 16.75 -1.24 2.52
N HIS A 10 16.58 -1.11 1.20
CA HIS A 10 17.63 -1.35 0.21
C HIS A 10 18.26 -0.07 -0.35
N CYS A 11 17.73 1.11 -0.04
CA CYS A 11 18.29 2.37 -0.50
C CYS A 11 19.67 2.61 0.14
N PRO A 12 20.74 2.77 -0.65
CA PRO A 12 22.09 2.98 -0.14
C PRO A 12 22.27 4.38 0.47
N GLU A 13 21.42 5.34 0.10
CA GLU A 13 21.52 6.73 0.54
C GLU A 13 20.72 6.93 1.85
N PRO A 14 21.38 7.21 3.00
CA PRO A 14 20.73 7.14 4.31
C PRO A 14 19.57 8.13 4.51
N GLU A 15 19.68 9.34 3.96
CA GLU A 15 18.64 10.35 4.06
C GLU A 15 17.38 9.94 3.28
N LEU A 16 17.58 9.44 2.06
CA LEU A 16 16.50 8.96 1.21
C LEU A 16 15.85 7.69 1.76
N ALA A 17 16.64 6.77 2.33
CA ALA A 17 16.13 5.60 3.02
C ALA A 17 15.24 5.98 4.22
N THR A 18 15.65 6.99 4.98
CA THR A 18 14.88 7.52 6.12
C THR A 18 13.58 8.17 5.65
N PHE A 19 13.63 8.94 4.56
CA PHE A 19 12.46 9.51 3.93
C PHE A 19 11.43 8.44 3.53
N TYR A 20 11.86 7.37 2.83
CA TYR A 20 10.96 6.28 2.44
C TYR A 20 10.34 5.53 3.63
N ARG A 21 11.10 5.31 4.70
CA ARG A 21 10.55 4.73 5.94
C ARG A 21 9.50 5.63 6.59
N GLY A 22 9.71 6.95 6.56
CA GLY A 22 8.73 7.93 7.01
C GLY A 22 7.42 7.86 6.22
N LEU A 23 7.52 7.79 4.89
CA LEU A 23 6.35 7.63 4.01
C LEU A 23 5.64 6.29 4.24
N MET A 24 6.38 5.20 4.42
CA MET A 24 5.78 3.90 4.74
C MET A 24 4.89 3.98 5.99
N ALA A 25 5.37 4.66 7.05
CA ALA A 25 4.61 4.85 8.27
C ALA A 25 3.37 5.72 8.08
N SER A 26 3.40 6.76 7.22
CA SER A 26 2.19 7.55 6.92
C SER A 26 1.17 6.74 6.13
N GLU A 27 1.61 5.96 5.15
CA GLU A 27 0.71 5.11 4.35
C GLU A 27 -0.01 4.05 5.19
N ALA A 28 0.65 3.45 6.19
CA ALA A 28 0.00 2.52 7.12
C ALA A 28 -1.11 3.19 7.94
N ARG A 29 -0.93 4.46 8.33
CA ARG A 29 -1.98 5.23 9.00
C ARG A 29 -3.11 5.59 8.04
N HIS A 30 -2.79 5.96 6.80
CA HIS A 30 -3.81 6.25 5.78
C HIS A 30 -4.70 5.05 5.50
N TYR A 31 -4.13 3.85 5.39
CA TYR A 31 -4.90 2.61 5.26
C TYR A 31 -5.93 2.45 6.39
N GLY A 32 -5.50 2.61 7.65
CA GLY A 32 -6.41 2.49 8.80
C GLY A 32 -7.53 3.54 8.78
N VAL A 33 -7.26 4.76 8.30
CA VAL A 33 -8.28 5.82 8.16
C VAL A 33 -9.32 5.43 7.10
N TYR A 34 -8.89 5.01 5.91
CA TYR A 34 -9.83 4.60 4.86
C TYR A 34 -10.68 3.41 5.26
N TRP A 35 -10.09 2.44 5.95
CA TRP A 35 -10.82 1.31 6.51
C TRP A 35 -11.90 1.77 7.50
N THR A 36 -11.52 2.64 8.43
CA THR A 36 -12.44 3.18 9.44
C THR A 36 -13.60 3.92 8.78
N LEU A 37 -13.34 4.73 7.75
CA LEU A 37 -14.38 5.44 7.00
C LEU A 37 -15.34 4.45 6.31
N ALA A 38 -14.82 3.40 5.65
CA ALA A 38 -15.66 2.39 5.02
C ALA A 38 -16.53 1.64 6.06
N ALA A 39 -15.96 1.28 7.21
CA ALA A 39 -16.67 0.59 8.28
C ALA A 39 -17.69 1.47 9.04
N GLN A 40 -17.71 2.79 8.81
CA GLN A 40 -18.76 3.68 9.33
C GLN A 40 -20.05 3.61 8.50
N ASP A 41 -19.92 3.42 7.19
CA ASP A 41 -21.04 3.46 6.24
C ASP A 41 -21.55 2.06 5.86
N PHE A 42 -20.73 1.02 6.04
CA PHE A 42 -21.04 -0.36 5.65
C PHE A 42 -20.73 -1.34 6.78
N ASP A 43 -21.41 -2.50 6.79
CA ASP A 43 -21.11 -3.57 7.73
C ASP A 43 -19.73 -4.20 7.45
N GLN A 44 -19.15 -4.79 8.49
CA GLN A 44 -17.80 -5.31 8.42
C GLN A 44 -17.63 -6.43 7.39
N ASP A 45 -18.64 -7.28 7.18
CA ASP A 45 -18.56 -8.39 6.23
C ASP A 45 -18.54 -7.87 4.79
N THR A 46 -19.38 -6.88 4.47
CA THR A 46 -19.36 -6.18 3.17
C THR A 46 -18.00 -5.54 2.89
N VAL A 47 -17.42 -4.84 3.88
CA VAL A 47 -16.11 -4.18 3.73
C VAL A 47 -14.99 -5.21 3.54
N ASN A 48 -14.98 -6.29 4.34
CA ASN A 48 -14.01 -7.39 4.21
C ASN A 48 -14.11 -8.06 2.84
N GLN A 49 -15.32 -8.43 2.40
CA GLN A 49 -15.53 -9.07 1.12
C GLN A 49 -15.02 -8.20 -0.03
N ARG A 50 -15.32 -6.89 0.01
CA ARG A 50 -14.84 -5.97 -1.02
C ARG A 50 -13.32 -5.78 -0.98
N LEU A 51 -12.71 -5.80 0.20
CA LEU A 51 -11.26 -5.74 0.34
C LEU A 51 -10.60 -6.97 -0.29
N ASP A 52 -11.12 -8.17 -0.06
CA ASP A 52 -10.59 -9.41 -0.65
C ASP A 52 -10.65 -9.41 -2.19
N GLU A 53 -11.77 -8.92 -2.75
CA GLU A 53 -11.92 -8.73 -4.20
C GLU A 53 -10.87 -7.76 -4.75
N LEU A 54 -10.70 -6.59 -4.11
CA LEU A 54 -9.76 -5.56 -4.54
C LEU A 54 -8.31 -6.02 -4.39
N ALA A 55 -7.97 -6.77 -3.33
CA ALA A 55 -6.65 -7.33 -3.13
C ALA A 55 -6.29 -8.33 -4.23
N SER A 56 -7.26 -9.14 -4.68
CA SER A 56 -7.06 -10.06 -5.81
C SER A 56 -6.78 -9.28 -7.11
N VAL A 57 -7.57 -8.24 -7.39
CA VAL A 57 -7.37 -7.38 -8.57
C VAL A 57 -6.03 -6.63 -8.51
N GLU A 58 -5.62 -6.13 -7.34
CA GLU A 58 -4.31 -5.48 -7.16
C GLU A 58 -3.18 -6.46 -7.47
N SER A 59 -3.27 -7.70 -6.97
CA SER A 59 -2.29 -8.75 -7.26
C SER A 59 -2.15 -9.02 -8.75
N ASP A 60 -3.28 -9.11 -9.47
CA ASP A 60 -3.30 -9.29 -10.92
C ASP A 60 -2.67 -8.10 -11.65
N ILE A 61 -2.95 -6.86 -11.23
CA ILE A 61 -2.33 -5.66 -11.80
C ILE A 61 -0.81 -5.69 -11.61
N LEU A 62 -0.34 -6.09 -10.42
CA LEU A 62 1.09 -6.15 -10.09
C LEU A 62 1.80 -7.35 -10.73
N SER A 63 1.06 -8.34 -11.24
CA SER A 63 1.63 -9.53 -11.91
C SER A 63 2.36 -9.18 -13.21
N THR A 64 1.97 -8.07 -13.86
CA THR A 64 2.58 -7.59 -15.09
C THR A 64 3.26 -6.25 -14.81
N LEU A 65 4.60 -6.27 -14.79
CA LEU A 65 5.38 -5.06 -14.55
C LEU A 65 5.26 -4.09 -15.72
N HIS A 66 5.23 -2.80 -15.40
CA HIS A 66 5.29 -1.77 -16.42
C HIS A 66 6.72 -1.69 -16.99
N PRO A 67 6.92 -1.32 -18.28
CA PRO A 67 8.26 -1.26 -18.89
C PRO A 67 9.24 -0.33 -18.17
N GLU A 68 8.72 0.68 -17.48
CA GLU A 68 9.49 1.62 -16.68
C GLU A 68 9.14 1.50 -15.20
N PRO A 69 10.11 1.68 -14.28
CA PRO A 69 9.86 1.60 -12.86
C PRO A 69 8.85 2.66 -12.41
N ARG A 70 7.90 2.25 -11.58
CA ARG A 70 7.00 3.15 -10.84
C ARG A 70 6.90 2.68 -9.40
N ILE A 71 6.33 3.53 -8.53
CA ILE A 71 6.04 3.11 -7.17
C ILE A 71 5.05 1.93 -7.15
N HIS A 72 4.13 1.81 -8.11
CA HIS A 72 3.11 0.74 -8.15
C HIS A 72 3.19 -0.17 -9.38
N SER A 73 4.31 -0.18 -10.12
CA SER A 73 4.53 -1.10 -11.24
C SER A 73 5.99 -1.39 -11.50
#